data_AF-A0A538MBB0-F1
#
_entry.id   AF-A0A538MBB0-F1
#
_cell.length_a   1.000
_cell.length_b   1.000
_cell.length_c   1.000
_cell.angle_alpha   90.00
_cell.angle_beta   90.00
_cell.angle_gamma   90.00
#
_symmetry.space_group_name_H-M   'P 1'
#
loop_
_entity.id
_entity.type
_entity.pdbx_description
1 polymer ?
#
loop_
_entity_poly.entity_id
_entity_poly.type
_entity_poly.pdbx_seq_one_letter_code
_entity_poly.pdbx_strand_id
1 'polypeptide(L)'
;MALSLRRGRVTAIAERHEGLVRCEVDGEACVAYPALTGAVALGDEVVVNVQGRELGLGSGGFDVLHVNLTRGLDLPTAPGAHVMKLPYTPAQYAVRHAEEDGPVAEALGGLPVVCCSLHSQVAPVCAALAGLRVACVQVAGGALPLGLSDTLRALVARELIATTVTAGSCFGGDVECVTAASAFAWASAGGFDAVVCAIGPGIVGTGSRLGHGGLAAADAANTAAALGGAPVLAVRVSSGDERERHRGVSHHTRAVVDLCLGEVAIAWPAGLDAPGWLDKRREVDVGEWREACEDLPLEHMGRGPDDDPWFFASAFAAGKLARTLVG
;
A
#
# COMPACT_ATOMS: atom_id res chain seq x y z
N MET A 1 10.82 25.34 0.80
CA MET A 1 10.07 24.34 0.02
C MET A 1 8.92 25.06 -0.66
N ALA A 2 8.76 24.91 -1.98
CA ALA A 2 7.70 25.56 -2.74
C ALA A 2 6.93 24.51 -3.55
N LEU A 3 5.61 24.64 -3.58
CA LEU A 3 4.76 23.84 -4.47
C LEU A 3 4.82 24.44 -5.89
N SER A 4 4.98 23.60 -6.91
CA SER A 4 4.74 24.01 -8.30
C SER A 4 3.25 23.84 -8.60
N LEU A 5 2.50 24.93 -8.50
CA LEU A 5 1.06 24.96 -8.75
C LEU A 5 0.75 25.75 -10.03
N ARG A 6 -0.22 25.27 -10.80
CA ARG A 6 -0.80 26.03 -11.92
C ARG A 6 -2.33 26.01 -11.85
N ARG A 7 -2.95 27.06 -12.37
CA ARG A 7 -4.39 27.05 -12.69
C ARG A 7 -4.61 26.31 -14.01
N GLY A 8 -5.76 25.68 -14.16
CA GLY A 8 -6.16 25.06 -15.42
C GLY A 8 -7.66 24.79 -15.48
N ARG A 9 -8.11 24.19 -16.59
CA ARG A 9 -9.49 23.76 -16.77
C ARG A 9 -9.58 22.26 -17.03
N VAL A 10 -10.52 21.58 -16.42
CA VAL A 10 -10.76 20.15 -16.70
C VAL A 10 -11.29 19.98 -18.13
N THR A 11 -10.52 19.32 -18.98
CA THR A 11 -10.81 19.14 -20.41
C THR A 11 -11.36 17.75 -20.77
N ALA A 12 -11.02 16.74 -19.98
CA ALA A 12 -11.52 15.37 -20.16
C ALA A 12 -11.69 14.66 -18.81
N ILE A 13 -12.55 13.64 -18.78
CA ILE A 13 -12.65 12.69 -17.68
C ILE A 13 -12.48 11.30 -18.28
N ALA A 14 -11.37 10.65 -17.94
CA ALA A 14 -11.04 9.32 -18.44
C ALA A 14 -11.75 8.25 -17.62
N GLU A 15 -11.66 8.34 -16.29
CA GLU A 15 -12.20 7.34 -15.38
C GLU A 15 -12.75 7.97 -14.10
N ARG A 16 -13.76 7.30 -13.53
CA ARG A 16 -14.29 7.60 -12.20
C ARG A 16 -14.41 6.32 -11.40
N HIS A 17 -13.76 6.31 -10.25
CA HIS A 17 -13.89 5.29 -9.23
C HIS A 17 -14.30 5.96 -7.92
N GLU A 18 -14.73 5.17 -6.95
CA GLU A 18 -14.88 5.69 -5.59
C GLU A 18 -13.54 6.22 -5.08
N GLY A 19 -13.52 7.46 -4.60
CA GLY A 19 -12.31 8.12 -4.08
C GLY A 19 -11.27 8.57 -5.12
N LEU A 20 -11.40 8.24 -6.42
CA LEU A 20 -10.44 8.62 -7.46
C LEU A 20 -11.13 9.08 -8.76
N VAL A 21 -10.65 10.18 -9.33
CA VAL A 21 -10.96 10.56 -10.72
C VAL A 21 -9.66 10.69 -11.49
N ARG A 22 -9.59 10.02 -12.66
CA ARG A 22 -8.54 10.26 -13.67
C ARG A 22 -9.12 11.18 -14.74
N CYS A 23 -8.51 12.34 -14.93
CA CYS A 23 -8.98 13.38 -15.82
C CYS A 23 -7.83 14.02 -16.60
N GLU A 24 -8.16 14.98 -17.45
CA GLU A 24 -7.19 15.88 -18.06
C GLU A 24 -7.47 17.32 -17.64
N VAL A 25 -6.40 18.08 -17.40
CA VAL A 25 -6.45 19.52 -17.13
C VAL A 25 -5.62 20.24 -18.19
N ASP A 26 -6.29 20.98 -19.06
CA ASP A 26 -5.71 21.60 -20.26
C ASP A 26 -4.95 20.59 -21.16
N GLY A 27 -5.46 19.36 -21.26
CA GLY A 27 -4.88 18.27 -22.05
C GLY A 27 -3.78 17.46 -21.35
N GLU A 28 -3.37 17.82 -20.13
CA GLU A 28 -2.40 17.06 -19.33
C GLU A 28 -3.09 16.08 -18.39
N ALA A 29 -2.58 14.84 -18.31
CA ALA A 29 -3.11 13.82 -17.42
C ALA A 29 -3.07 14.28 -15.96
N CYS A 30 -4.16 14.07 -15.23
CA CYS A 30 -4.32 14.50 -13.85
C CYS A 30 -5.12 13.48 -13.04
N VAL A 31 -4.77 13.33 -11.76
CA VAL A 31 -5.60 12.59 -10.79
C VAL A 31 -6.18 13.54 -9.75
N ALA A 32 -7.41 13.25 -9.34
CA ALA A 32 -8.09 13.97 -8.28
C ALA A 32 -8.67 12.99 -7.26
N TYR A 33 -8.74 13.43 -6.00
CA TYR A 33 -9.34 12.67 -4.90
C TYR A 33 -10.59 13.43 -4.43
N PRO A 34 -11.79 13.08 -4.93
CA PRO A 34 -13.00 13.89 -4.69
C PRO A 34 -13.37 14.11 -3.23
N ALA A 35 -12.91 13.24 -2.32
CA ALA A 35 -13.06 13.46 -0.87
C ALA A 35 -12.34 14.73 -0.39
N LEU A 36 -11.25 15.13 -1.05
CA LEU A 36 -10.48 16.33 -0.75
C LEU A 36 -10.76 17.48 -1.71
N THR A 37 -11.08 17.16 -2.96
CA THR A 37 -11.18 18.17 -4.02
C THR A 37 -12.60 18.46 -4.47
N GLY A 38 -13.59 17.72 -3.96
CA GLY A 38 -14.95 17.74 -4.44
C GLY A 38 -15.12 16.99 -5.77
N ALA A 39 -16.37 16.89 -6.21
CA ALA A 39 -16.68 16.28 -7.49
C ALA A 39 -15.98 17.02 -8.64
N VAL A 40 -15.41 16.27 -9.58
CA VAL A 40 -14.75 16.81 -10.77
C VAL A 40 -15.71 16.71 -11.96
N ALA A 41 -15.79 17.73 -12.81
CA ALA A 41 -16.60 17.75 -14.03
C ALA A 41 -15.88 18.51 -15.15
N LEU A 42 -16.31 18.29 -16.40
CA LEU A 42 -15.80 19.03 -17.53
C LEU A 42 -16.02 20.53 -17.33
N GLY A 43 -15.00 21.32 -17.67
CA GLY A 43 -15.05 22.77 -17.61
C GLY A 43 -14.70 23.37 -16.25
N ASP A 44 -14.46 22.57 -15.20
CA ASP A 44 -14.06 23.08 -13.88
C ASP A 44 -12.79 23.89 -13.95
N GLU A 45 -12.76 24.99 -13.22
CA GLU A 45 -11.53 25.70 -12.93
C GLU A 45 -10.85 25.07 -11.72
N VAL A 46 -9.58 24.72 -11.87
CA VAL A 46 -8.83 23.96 -10.87
C VAL A 46 -7.43 24.54 -10.68
N VAL A 47 -6.84 24.24 -9.53
CA VAL A 47 -5.41 24.37 -9.28
C VAL A 47 -4.83 22.95 -9.22
N VAL A 48 -3.76 22.69 -9.95
CA VAL A 48 -3.08 21.40 -9.98
C VAL A 48 -1.63 21.54 -9.54
N ASN A 49 -1.10 20.53 -8.86
CA ASN A 49 0.31 20.35 -8.57
C ASN A 49 0.94 19.57 -9.73
N VAL A 50 1.94 20.19 -10.38
CA VAL A 50 2.59 19.67 -11.59
C VAL A 50 3.97 19.07 -11.34
N GLN A 51 4.47 19.19 -10.12
CA GLN A 51 5.90 19.04 -9.82
C GLN A 51 6.43 17.64 -10.10
N GLY A 52 5.66 16.60 -9.75
CA GLY A 52 6.07 15.21 -10.01
C GLY A 52 6.25 14.93 -11.50
N ARG A 53 5.26 15.33 -12.31
CA ARG A 53 5.28 15.17 -13.76
C ARG A 53 6.40 15.99 -14.41
N GLU A 54 6.54 17.28 -14.08
CA GLU A 54 7.59 18.14 -14.65
C GLU A 54 9.01 17.67 -14.35
N LEU A 55 9.22 17.08 -13.17
CA LEU A 55 10.52 16.51 -12.78
C LEU A 55 10.73 15.07 -13.29
N GLY A 56 9.73 14.45 -13.92
CA GLY A 56 9.77 13.04 -14.29
C GLY A 56 9.93 12.10 -13.08
N LEU A 57 9.40 12.50 -11.92
CA LEU A 57 9.51 11.75 -10.67
C LEU A 57 8.23 10.97 -10.37
N GLY A 58 8.41 9.79 -9.80
CA GLY A 58 7.34 8.83 -9.54
C GLY A 58 6.93 8.07 -10.80
N SER A 59 6.08 7.06 -10.62
CA SER A 59 5.64 6.17 -11.72
C SER A 59 4.33 6.65 -12.39
N GLY A 60 3.73 7.73 -11.92
CA GLY A 60 2.39 8.14 -12.32
C GLY A 60 2.33 8.94 -13.62
N GLY A 61 3.30 9.82 -13.88
CA GLY A 61 3.31 10.66 -15.08
C GLY A 61 2.13 11.64 -15.19
N PHE A 62 1.48 11.99 -14.08
CA PHE A 62 0.30 12.84 -14.04
C PHE A 62 0.45 14.01 -13.04
N ASP A 63 -0.29 15.08 -13.28
CA ASP A 63 -0.54 16.16 -12.33
C ASP A 63 -1.47 15.66 -11.20
N VAL A 64 -1.44 16.32 -10.04
CA VAL A 64 -2.36 16.05 -8.93
C VAL A 64 -3.25 17.26 -8.69
N LEU A 65 -4.57 17.08 -8.79
CA LEU A 65 -5.52 18.16 -8.53
C LEU A 65 -5.41 18.60 -7.07
N HIS A 66 -5.06 19.86 -6.87
CA HIS A 66 -4.83 20.45 -5.56
C HIS A 66 -6.12 21.05 -4.99
N VAL A 67 -6.82 21.86 -5.77
CA VAL A 67 -8.10 22.48 -5.37
C VAL A 67 -9.00 22.60 -6.60
N ASN A 68 -10.29 22.28 -6.45
CA ASN A 68 -11.31 22.59 -7.45
C ASN A 68 -11.97 23.93 -7.08
N LEU A 69 -11.73 24.97 -7.88
CA LEU A 69 -12.22 26.33 -7.63
C LEU A 69 -13.71 26.49 -7.96
N THR A 70 -14.27 25.58 -8.77
CA THR A 70 -15.68 25.63 -9.18
C THR A 70 -16.60 24.98 -8.16
N ARG A 71 -16.18 23.88 -7.51
CA ARG A 71 -17.04 23.16 -6.55
C ARG A 71 -16.35 22.48 -5.37
N GLY A 72 -15.05 22.72 -5.17
CA GLY A 72 -14.26 22.11 -4.10
C GLY A 72 -14.05 22.99 -2.86
N LEU A 73 -14.60 24.21 -2.83
CA LEU A 73 -14.34 25.17 -1.75
C LEU A 73 -15.30 25.06 -0.55
N ASP A 74 -16.46 24.42 -0.73
CA ASP A 74 -17.53 24.32 0.28
C ASP A 74 -17.83 22.86 0.64
N LEU A 75 -16.80 22.02 0.71
CA LEU A 75 -16.97 20.61 1.07
C LEU A 75 -17.40 20.47 2.54
N PRO A 76 -18.41 19.65 2.84
CA PRO A 76 -18.84 19.43 4.22
C PRO A 76 -17.75 18.67 4.98
N THR A 77 -17.62 18.96 6.28
CA THR A 77 -16.82 18.15 7.19
C THR A 77 -17.49 16.80 7.42
N ALA A 78 -16.68 15.74 7.58
CA ALA A 78 -17.18 14.43 7.97
C ALA A 78 -17.95 14.51 9.31
N PRO A 79 -19.20 14.04 9.38
CA PRO A 79 -20.00 14.10 10.60
C PRO A 79 -19.32 13.40 11.78
N GLY A 80 -19.24 14.07 12.93
CA GLY A 80 -18.66 13.52 14.16
C GLY A 80 -17.14 13.37 14.15
N ALA A 81 -16.44 13.79 13.09
CA ALA A 81 -14.99 13.79 13.06
C ALA A 81 -14.41 14.81 14.04
N HIS A 82 -13.47 14.38 14.88
CA HIS A 82 -12.77 15.24 15.83
C HIS A 82 -11.25 15.08 15.80
N VAL A 83 -10.73 14.23 14.91
CA VAL A 83 -9.30 14.01 14.69
C VAL A 83 -8.90 14.50 13.31
N MET A 84 -7.74 15.16 13.22
CA MET A 84 -7.23 15.73 11.97
C MET A 84 -6.28 14.78 11.26
N LYS A 85 -6.52 14.56 9.97
CA LYS A 85 -5.57 13.94 9.05
C LYS A 85 -4.67 15.01 8.44
N LEU A 86 -3.41 14.65 8.19
CA LEU A 86 -2.39 15.58 7.64
C LEU A 86 -2.31 16.91 8.42
N PRO A 87 -2.25 16.87 9.77
CA PRO A 87 -2.45 18.06 10.60
C PRO A 87 -1.42 19.16 10.29
N TYR A 88 -1.89 20.41 10.26
CA TYR A 88 -1.11 21.61 9.97
C TYR A 88 -0.48 21.69 8.56
N THR A 89 -0.90 20.81 7.64
CA THR A 89 -0.59 20.95 6.21
C THR A 89 -1.72 21.69 5.48
N PRO A 90 -1.47 22.29 4.29
CA PRO A 90 -2.52 22.85 3.46
C PRO A 90 -3.60 21.86 3.00
N ALA A 91 -3.40 20.56 3.20
CA ALA A 91 -4.32 19.49 2.82
C ALA A 91 -4.98 18.82 4.04
N GLN A 92 -4.93 19.45 5.22
CA GLN A 92 -5.54 18.88 6.43
C GLN A 92 -7.08 18.82 6.33
N TYR A 93 -7.67 17.77 6.89
CA TYR A 93 -9.12 17.61 7.00
C TYR A 93 -9.45 16.73 8.22
N ALA A 94 -10.67 16.83 8.73
CA ALA A 94 -11.13 16.01 9.85
C ALA A 94 -11.70 14.69 9.34
N VAL A 95 -11.37 13.59 10.01
CA VAL A 95 -11.92 12.27 9.77
C VAL A 95 -12.14 11.53 11.09
N ARG A 96 -13.08 10.60 11.10
CA ARG A 96 -13.36 9.72 12.23
C ARG A 96 -12.54 8.44 12.07
N HIS A 97 -11.88 8.01 13.13
CA HIS A 97 -11.03 6.81 13.15
C HIS A 97 -11.74 5.65 13.82
N ALA A 98 -11.40 4.44 13.42
CA ALA A 98 -12.06 3.23 13.91
C ALA A 98 -11.88 3.00 15.42
N GLU A 99 -10.73 3.37 15.96
CA GLU A 99 -10.46 3.35 17.41
C GLU A 99 -11.34 4.31 18.24
N GLU A 100 -12.10 5.23 17.60
CA GLU A 100 -13.06 6.10 18.29
C GLU A 100 -14.42 5.40 18.52
N ASP A 101 -14.75 4.36 17.73
CA ASP A 101 -16.11 3.81 17.62
C ASP A 101 -16.28 2.40 18.17
N GLY A 102 -15.20 1.65 18.30
CA GLY A 102 -15.28 0.22 18.58
C GLY A 102 -14.08 -0.33 19.33
N PRO A 103 -14.14 -1.62 19.69
CA PRO A 103 -13.06 -2.26 20.42
C PRO A 103 -11.79 -2.30 19.56
N VAL A 104 -10.67 -1.92 20.17
CA VAL A 104 -9.32 -2.25 19.69
C VAL A 104 -8.74 -3.29 20.64
N ALA A 105 -8.14 -4.35 20.11
CA ALA A 105 -7.56 -5.38 20.95
C ALA A 105 -6.27 -4.88 21.62
N GLU A 106 -6.10 -5.19 22.91
CA GLU A 106 -4.84 -4.91 23.64
C GLU A 106 -3.66 -5.72 23.10
N ALA A 107 -3.94 -6.90 22.51
CA ALA A 107 -2.96 -7.78 21.88
C ALA A 107 -3.56 -8.46 20.64
N LEU A 108 -2.69 -8.87 19.73
CA LEU A 108 -3.07 -9.50 18.46
C LEU A 108 -3.29 -11.02 18.58
N GLY A 109 -2.88 -11.65 19.68
CA GLY A 109 -3.16 -13.07 19.94
C GLY A 109 -2.60 -14.02 18.87
N GLY A 110 -1.47 -13.68 18.26
CA GLY A 110 -0.87 -14.46 17.17
C GLY A 110 -1.39 -14.13 15.77
N LEU A 111 -2.25 -13.12 15.59
CA LEU A 111 -2.77 -12.70 14.27
C LEU A 111 -1.61 -12.55 13.26
N PRO A 112 -1.67 -13.25 12.11
CA PRO A 112 -0.66 -13.10 11.07
C PRO A 112 -0.72 -11.71 10.43
N VAL A 113 0.44 -11.04 10.35
CA VAL A 113 0.59 -9.73 9.70
C VAL A 113 1.65 -9.83 8.60
N VAL A 114 1.23 -9.91 7.34
CA VAL A 114 2.13 -9.92 6.19
C VAL A 114 2.60 -8.51 5.89
N CYS A 115 3.90 -8.27 6.00
CA CYS A 115 4.54 -6.97 5.82
C CYS A 115 5.16 -6.90 4.41
N CYS A 116 4.55 -6.10 3.54
CA CYS A 116 4.99 -5.87 2.18
C CYS A 116 5.79 -4.56 2.09
N SER A 117 7.04 -4.66 1.63
CA SER A 117 7.90 -3.50 1.37
C SER A 117 7.55 -2.75 0.08
N LEU A 118 6.71 -3.35 -0.77
CA LEU A 118 6.23 -2.80 -2.02
C LEU A 118 4.77 -3.12 -2.25
N HIS A 119 4.06 -2.18 -2.88
CA HIS A 119 2.64 -2.34 -3.22
C HIS A 119 2.37 -3.54 -4.16
N SER A 120 3.27 -3.79 -5.11
CA SER A 120 3.13 -4.89 -6.07
C SER A 120 3.22 -6.30 -5.45
N GLN A 121 3.54 -6.41 -4.15
CA GLN A 121 3.51 -7.68 -3.42
C GLN A 121 2.10 -8.03 -2.90
N VAL A 122 1.18 -7.07 -2.83
CA VAL A 122 -0.13 -7.27 -2.18
C VAL A 122 -0.97 -8.31 -2.93
N ALA A 123 -1.06 -8.24 -4.26
CA ALA A 123 -1.87 -9.17 -5.04
C ALA A 123 -1.45 -10.64 -4.87
N PRO A 124 -0.17 -11.03 -5.04
CA PRO A 124 0.25 -12.40 -4.77
C PRO A 124 0.05 -12.86 -3.32
N VAL A 125 0.26 -11.97 -2.34
CA VAL A 125 0.00 -12.30 -0.93
C VAL A 125 -1.48 -12.62 -0.70
N CYS A 126 -2.38 -11.76 -1.19
CA CYS A 126 -3.83 -11.96 -1.07
C CYS A 126 -4.31 -13.20 -1.82
N ALA A 127 -3.72 -13.53 -2.98
CA ALA A 127 -4.02 -14.76 -3.71
C ALA A 127 -3.76 -16.01 -2.86
N ALA A 128 -2.63 -16.07 -2.16
CA ALA A 128 -2.31 -17.19 -1.27
C ALA A 128 -3.24 -17.28 -0.04
N LEU A 129 -3.82 -16.15 0.36
CA LEU A 129 -4.77 -16.04 1.46
C LEU A 129 -6.24 -16.21 1.00
N ALA A 130 -6.49 -16.55 -0.26
CA ALA A 130 -7.85 -16.71 -0.79
C ALA A 130 -8.72 -17.62 0.09
N GLY A 131 -9.94 -17.17 0.37
CA GLY A 131 -10.89 -17.83 1.28
C GLY A 131 -10.73 -17.46 2.76
N LEU A 132 -9.74 -16.64 3.11
CA LEU A 132 -9.61 -16.04 4.44
C LEU A 132 -10.14 -14.60 4.45
N ARG A 133 -10.58 -14.13 5.62
CA ARG A 133 -11.04 -12.76 5.83
C ARG A 133 -9.85 -11.84 6.09
N VAL A 134 -9.38 -11.20 5.04
CA VAL A 134 -8.16 -10.36 5.06
C VAL A 134 -8.49 -8.88 5.19
N ALA A 135 -7.82 -8.19 6.12
CA ALA A 135 -7.76 -6.73 6.16
C ALA A 135 -6.48 -6.24 5.48
N CYS A 136 -6.60 -5.32 4.50
CA CYS A 136 -5.44 -4.72 3.85
C CYS A 136 -5.16 -3.33 4.43
N VAL A 137 -4.02 -3.16 5.11
CA VAL A 137 -3.62 -1.91 5.77
C VAL A 137 -2.59 -1.18 4.91
N GLN A 138 -2.92 0.02 4.43
CA GLN A 138 -1.97 0.91 3.77
C GLN A 138 -1.23 1.80 4.77
N VAL A 139 0.10 1.75 4.73
CA VAL A 139 1.00 2.59 5.53
C VAL A 139 1.82 3.54 4.66
N ALA A 140 2.38 4.59 5.26
CA ALA A 140 3.19 5.58 4.54
C ALA A 140 4.49 4.95 3.99
N GLY A 141 4.95 5.45 2.84
CA GLY A 141 6.16 4.98 2.17
C GLY A 141 6.08 4.97 0.64
N GLY A 142 4.89 5.18 0.10
CA GLY A 142 4.62 5.51 -1.30
C GLY A 142 3.47 6.52 -1.37
N ALA A 143 2.55 6.32 -2.31
CA ALA A 143 1.31 7.07 -2.35
C ALA A 143 0.53 6.96 -1.02
N LEU A 144 0.05 8.11 -0.54
CA LEU A 144 -0.82 8.21 0.63
C LEU A 144 -2.29 7.87 0.34
N PRO A 145 -2.87 8.30 -0.80
CA PRO A 145 -4.26 8.00 -1.13
C PRO A 145 -4.41 6.53 -1.55
N LEU A 146 -5.27 5.78 -0.86
CA LEU A 146 -5.52 4.36 -1.15
C LEU A 146 -6.20 4.18 -2.52
N GLY A 147 -7.14 5.07 -2.84
CA GLY A 147 -7.93 5.02 -4.08
C GLY A 147 -7.09 5.07 -5.37
N LEU A 148 -5.82 5.48 -5.31
CA LEU A 148 -4.89 5.45 -6.44
C LEU A 148 -4.59 4.02 -6.92
N SER A 149 -4.72 3.02 -6.05
CA SER A 149 -4.40 1.63 -6.38
C SER A 149 -5.54 0.94 -7.16
N ASP A 150 -5.28 0.65 -8.43
CA ASP A 150 -6.14 -0.23 -9.22
C ASP A 150 -6.04 -1.69 -8.73
N THR A 151 -4.89 -2.10 -8.18
CA THR A 151 -4.67 -3.43 -7.58
C THR A 151 -5.60 -3.68 -6.40
N LEU A 152 -5.67 -2.77 -5.43
CA LEU A 152 -6.56 -2.94 -4.27
C LEU A 152 -8.02 -2.96 -4.70
N ARG A 153 -8.41 -2.11 -5.66
CA ARG A 153 -9.76 -2.11 -6.23
C ARG A 153 -10.09 -3.47 -6.87
N ALA A 154 -9.17 -4.04 -7.63
CA ALA A 154 -9.34 -5.35 -8.26
C ALA A 154 -9.42 -6.51 -7.26
N LEU A 155 -8.67 -6.43 -6.15
CA LEU A 155 -8.67 -7.44 -5.08
C LEU A 155 -9.94 -7.39 -4.23
N VAL A 156 -10.43 -6.19 -3.91
CA VAL A 156 -11.74 -6.01 -3.23
C VAL A 156 -12.87 -6.53 -4.13
N ALA A 157 -12.87 -6.18 -5.42
CA ALA A 157 -13.89 -6.65 -6.36
C ALA A 157 -13.90 -8.19 -6.57
N ARG A 158 -12.79 -8.86 -6.24
CA ARG A 158 -12.64 -10.33 -6.28
C ARG A 158 -12.79 -10.98 -4.90
N GLU A 159 -13.17 -10.22 -3.87
CA GLU A 159 -13.36 -10.69 -2.50
C GLU A 159 -12.09 -11.32 -1.87
N LEU A 160 -10.90 -10.96 -2.38
CA LEU A 160 -9.61 -11.37 -1.81
C LEU A 160 -9.17 -10.46 -0.64
N ILE A 161 -9.80 -9.29 -0.53
CA ILE A 161 -9.68 -8.35 0.58
C ILE A 161 -11.08 -8.06 1.07
N ALA A 162 -11.32 -8.30 2.36
CA ALA A 162 -12.62 -8.06 2.98
C ALA A 162 -12.81 -6.58 3.38
N THR A 163 -11.72 -5.87 3.70
CA THR A 163 -11.74 -4.44 4.00
C THR A 163 -10.39 -3.80 3.73
N THR A 164 -10.40 -2.54 3.35
CA THR A 164 -9.21 -1.69 3.27
C THR A 164 -9.13 -0.76 4.48
N VAL A 165 -7.94 -0.60 5.01
CA VAL A 165 -7.65 0.25 6.16
C VAL A 165 -6.51 1.19 5.79
N THR A 166 -6.58 2.46 6.17
CA THR A 166 -5.43 3.37 6.05
C THR A 166 -4.92 3.80 7.42
N ALA A 167 -3.61 3.89 7.56
CA ALA A 167 -2.95 4.25 8.80
C ALA A 167 -2.09 5.51 8.66
N GLY A 168 -2.06 6.33 9.71
CA GLY A 168 -1.23 7.53 9.77
C GLY A 168 -1.66 8.57 8.73
N SER A 169 -0.77 8.93 7.82
CA SER A 169 -1.04 9.93 6.77
C SER A 169 -1.72 9.35 5.51
N CYS A 170 -1.78 8.03 5.36
CA CYS A 170 -2.50 7.40 4.26
C CYS A 170 -4.00 7.56 4.44
N PHE A 171 -4.79 7.69 3.38
CA PHE A 171 -6.23 7.97 3.50
C PHE A 171 -7.09 7.41 2.38
N GLY A 172 -8.40 7.37 2.61
CA GLY A 172 -9.42 6.93 1.65
C GLY A 172 -9.60 5.41 1.63
N GLY A 173 -9.38 4.75 2.78
CA GLY A 173 -9.78 3.35 2.96
C GLY A 173 -11.20 3.27 3.52
N ASP A 174 -11.76 2.06 3.57
CA ASP A 174 -13.07 1.81 4.21
C ASP A 174 -13.01 2.18 5.70
N VAL A 175 -11.82 2.02 6.28
CA VAL A 175 -11.51 2.24 7.69
C VAL A 175 -10.29 3.12 7.81
N GLU A 176 -10.34 4.11 8.69
CA GLU A 176 -9.25 5.05 8.95
C GLU A 176 -8.72 4.80 10.36
N CYS A 177 -7.42 4.63 10.52
CA CYS A 177 -6.75 4.44 11.81
C CYS A 177 -5.60 5.44 11.98
N VAL A 178 -5.36 5.86 13.22
CA VAL A 178 -4.29 6.83 13.51
C VAL A 178 -2.92 6.19 13.32
N THR A 179 -2.78 4.89 13.60
CA THR A 179 -1.50 4.17 13.52
C THR A 179 -1.66 2.77 12.93
N ALA A 180 -0.55 2.16 12.50
CA ALA A 180 -0.56 0.74 12.13
C ALA A 180 -0.93 -0.15 13.34
N ALA A 181 -0.52 0.25 14.56
CA ALA A 181 -0.86 -0.47 15.79
C ALA A 181 -2.38 -0.52 16.01
N SER A 182 -3.07 0.62 15.91
CA SER A 182 -4.53 0.68 16.03
C SER A 182 -5.23 -0.06 14.89
N ALA A 183 -4.70 0.01 13.66
CA ALA A 183 -5.23 -0.77 12.53
C ALA A 183 -5.14 -2.29 12.78
N PHE A 184 -4.01 -2.79 13.28
CA PHE A 184 -3.85 -4.22 13.57
C PHE A 184 -4.71 -4.66 14.75
N ALA A 185 -4.77 -3.85 15.80
CA ALA A 185 -5.61 -4.08 16.97
C ALA A 185 -7.10 -4.10 16.61
N TRP A 186 -7.53 -3.20 15.72
CA TRP A 186 -8.89 -3.17 15.17
C TRP A 186 -9.19 -4.43 14.34
N ALA A 187 -8.26 -4.84 13.47
CA ALA A 187 -8.43 -6.07 12.67
C ALA A 187 -8.51 -7.32 13.57
N SER A 188 -7.69 -7.38 14.63
CA SER A 188 -7.76 -8.45 15.64
C SER A 188 -9.11 -8.48 16.34
N ALA A 189 -9.58 -7.33 16.87
CA ALA A 189 -10.87 -7.23 17.54
C ALA A 189 -12.05 -7.54 16.61
N GLY A 190 -11.91 -7.26 15.31
CA GLY A 190 -12.88 -7.61 14.28
C GLY A 190 -12.91 -9.11 13.95
N GLY A 191 -11.92 -9.90 14.37
CA GLY A 191 -11.80 -11.31 14.01
C GLY A 191 -11.45 -11.52 12.53
N PHE A 192 -10.56 -10.69 11.99
CA PHE A 192 -9.93 -10.97 10.69
C PHE A 192 -8.92 -12.11 10.84
N ASP A 193 -8.79 -12.94 9.80
CA ASP A 193 -7.89 -14.10 9.83
C ASP A 193 -6.44 -13.70 9.60
N ALA A 194 -6.21 -12.62 8.84
CA ALA A 194 -4.88 -12.10 8.55
C ALA A 194 -4.94 -10.60 8.19
N VAL A 195 -3.81 -9.93 8.38
CA VAL A 195 -3.57 -8.57 7.90
C VAL A 195 -2.51 -8.58 6.81
N VAL A 196 -2.75 -7.88 5.71
CA VAL A 196 -1.72 -7.56 4.70
C VAL A 196 -1.41 -6.08 4.80
N CYS A 197 -0.21 -5.75 5.24
CA CYS A 197 0.25 -4.37 5.45
C CYS A 197 1.24 -3.98 4.36
N ALA A 198 0.97 -2.90 3.62
CA ALA A 198 1.82 -2.47 2.52
C ALA A 198 1.89 -0.95 2.39
N ILE A 199 2.96 -0.46 1.76
CA ILE A 199 2.98 0.92 1.25
C ILE A 199 2.10 1.07 0.01
N GLY A 200 1.66 2.29 -0.28
CA GLY A 200 1.01 2.62 -1.55
C GLY A 200 1.95 2.54 -2.77
N PRO A 201 1.42 2.59 -4.00
CA PRO A 201 2.24 2.61 -5.22
C PRO A 201 3.19 3.81 -5.28
N GLY A 202 4.29 3.70 -6.04
CA GLY A 202 5.28 4.78 -6.15
C GLY A 202 6.11 4.98 -4.90
N ILE A 203 6.93 3.98 -4.55
CA ILE A 203 7.82 4.02 -3.38
C ILE A 203 8.67 5.29 -3.35
N VAL A 204 8.67 5.98 -2.21
CA VAL A 204 9.57 7.11 -1.96
C VAL A 204 10.99 6.57 -1.77
N GLY A 205 11.98 7.18 -2.42
CA GLY A 205 13.36 6.73 -2.28
C GLY A 205 14.39 7.77 -2.73
N THR A 206 15.47 7.87 -1.98
CA THR A 206 16.66 8.66 -2.34
C THR A 206 17.75 7.79 -2.98
N GLY A 207 17.52 6.48 -3.08
CA GLY A 207 18.51 5.50 -3.53
C GLY A 207 19.51 5.07 -2.44
N SER A 208 19.41 5.62 -1.22
CA SER A 208 20.24 5.19 -0.10
C SER A 208 19.63 3.99 0.65
N ARG A 209 20.46 3.26 1.39
CA ARG A 209 20.06 2.07 2.17
C ARG A 209 18.91 2.34 3.14
N LEU A 210 18.87 3.52 3.74
CA LEU A 210 17.89 3.88 4.78
C LEU A 210 16.88 4.94 4.34
N GLY A 211 17.05 5.50 3.14
CA GLY A 211 16.23 6.58 2.61
C GLY A 211 15.17 6.10 1.65
N HIS A 212 14.39 5.07 2.03
CA HIS A 212 13.30 4.55 1.19
C HIS A 212 12.07 4.15 2.00
N GLY A 213 10.89 4.31 1.43
CA GLY A 213 9.61 4.05 2.10
C GLY A 213 9.33 2.58 2.38
N GLY A 214 10.01 1.65 1.68
CA GLY A 214 9.90 0.22 1.94
C GLY A 214 10.35 -0.21 3.35
N LEU A 215 11.04 0.67 4.10
CA LEU A 215 11.34 0.45 5.51
C LEU A 215 10.09 0.38 6.41
N ALA A 216 8.94 0.90 5.95
CA ALA A 216 7.68 0.77 6.65
C ALA A 216 7.28 -0.70 6.92
N ALA A 217 7.81 -1.66 6.15
CA ALA A 217 7.64 -3.09 6.44
C ALA A 217 8.33 -3.51 7.75
N ALA A 218 9.47 -2.92 8.11
CA ALA A 218 10.13 -3.17 9.40
C ALA A 218 9.30 -2.57 10.55
N ASP A 219 8.79 -1.35 10.37
CA ASP A 219 7.92 -0.70 11.36
C ASP A 219 6.65 -1.52 11.61
N ALA A 220 6.02 -2.02 10.54
CA ALA A 220 4.86 -2.91 10.63
C ALA A 220 5.20 -4.23 11.34
N ALA A 221 6.31 -4.88 10.99
CA ALA A 221 6.74 -6.13 11.62
C ALA A 221 7.03 -5.95 13.11
N ASN A 222 7.75 -4.87 13.48
CA ASN A 222 8.03 -4.52 14.86
C ASN A 222 6.76 -4.23 15.66
N THR A 223 5.81 -3.51 15.06
CA THR A 223 4.52 -3.21 15.68
C THR A 223 3.71 -4.48 15.92
N ALA A 224 3.62 -5.36 14.92
CA ALA A 224 2.92 -6.63 15.05
C ALA A 224 3.55 -7.52 16.12
N ALA A 225 4.90 -7.64 16.13
CA ALA A 225 5.61 -8.40 17.16
C ALA A 225 5.38 -7.83 18.57
N ALA A 226 5.44 -6.51 18.72
CA ALA A 226 5.26 -5.84 20.01
C ALA A 226 3.85 -6.04 20.59
N LEU A 227 2.83 -6.19 19.73
CA LEU A 227 1.45 -6.48 20.13
C LEU A 227 1.15 -7.98 20.22
N GLY A 228 2.16 -8.86 20.11
CA GLY A 228 1.97 -10.31 20.22
C GLY A 228 1.31 -10.95 18.99
N GLY A 229 1.46 -10.36 17.81
CA GLY A 229 1.06 -10.95 16.53
C GLY A 229 2.16 -11.81 15.92
N ALA A 230 1.92 -12.34 14.73
CA ALA A 230 2.86 -13.17 13.98
C ALA A 230 3.29 -12.47 12.67
N PRO A 231 4.32 -11.61 12.69
CA PRO A 231 4.75 -10.90 11.49
C PRO A 231 5.41 -11.83 10.48
N VAL A 232 5.02 -11.66 9.22
CA VAL A 232 5.60 -12.37 8.06
C VAL A 232 6.13 -11.36 7.06
N LEU A 233 7.41 -11.39 6.73
CA LEU A 233 7.99 -10.48 5.75
C LEU A 233 7.84 -11.02 4.33
N ALA A 234 7.22 -10.24 3.44
CA ALA A 234 7.24 -10.51 2.01
C ALA A 234 8.59 -10.07 1.40
N VAL A 235 9.46 -11.04 1.13
CA VAL A 235 10.80 -10.76 0.61
C VAL A 235 10.72 -10.20 -0.81
N ARG A 236 11.45 -9.12 -1.06
CA ARG A 236 11.69 -8.62 -2.41
C ARG A 236 12.85 -9.39 -3.04
N VAL A 237 12.54 -10.25 -4.00
CA VAL A 237 13.48 -10.89 -4.91
C VAL A 237 13.25 -10.32 -6.30
N SER A 238 14.31 -10.05 -7.05
CA SER A 238 14.19 -9.76 -8.47
C SER A 238 15.37 -10.35 -9.22
N SER A 239 15.12 -11.01 -10.35
CA SER A 239 16.18 -11.45 -11.27
C SER A 239 16.27 -10.55 -12.51
N GLY A 240 15.19 -9.83 -12.83
CA GLY A 240 15.05 -9.02 -14.04
C GLY A 240 15.50 -7.55 -13.92
N ASP A 241 15.94 -7.08 -12.75
CA ASP A 241 16.42 -5.69 -12.60
C ASP A 241 17.80 -5.52 -13.24
N GLU A 242 17.93 -4.52 -14.12
CA GLU A 242 19.20 -4.18 -14.79
C GLU A 242 20.28 -3.74 -13.81
N ARG A 243 19.90 -3.21 -12.65
CA ARG A 243 20.84 -2.78 -11.62
C ARG A 243 21.32 -4.00 -10.85
N GLU A 244 22.61 -4.29 -10.95
CA GLU A 244 23.26 -5.46 -10.35
C GLU A 244 22.93 -5.66 -8.85
N ARG A 245 22.84 -4.56 -8.08
CA ARG A 245 22.45 -4.57 -6.64
C ARG A 245 20.99 -4.95 -6.35
N HIS A 246 20.18 -5.12 -7.38
CA HIS A 246 18.76 -5.53 -7.31
C HIS A 246 18.53 -6.92 -7.92
N ARG A 247 19.60 -7.61 -8.34
CA ARG A 247 19.54 -9.02 -8.73
C ARG A 247 19.64 -9.92 -7.51
N GLY A 248 18.78 -10.92 -7.41
CA GLY A 248 18.62 -11.74 -6.21
C GLY A 248 17.79 -11.04 -5.13
N VAL A 249 18.13 -11.28 -3.85
CA VAL A 249 17.46 -10.60 -2.73
C VAL A 249 17.84 -9.14 -2.71
N SER A 250 16.84 -8.26 -2.77
CA SER A 250 17.06 -6.81 -2.76
C SER A 250 17.77 -6.37 -1.47
N HIS A 251 18.73 -5.46 -1.60
CA HIS A 251 19.34 -4.81 -0.44
C HIS A 251 18.33 -4.04 0.43
N HIS A 252 17.17 -3.65 -0.12
CA HIS A 252 16.05 -3.11 0.66
C HIS A 252 15.48 -4.17 1.62
N THR A 253 15.35 -5.43 1.19
CA THR A 253 14.93 -6.54 2.07
C THR A 253 15.92 -6.69 3.23
N ARG A 254 17.22 -6.66 2.94
CA ARG A 254 18.24 -6.75 4.00
C ARG A 254 18.13 -5.60 4.99
N ALA A 255 17.93 -4.36 4.52
CA ALA A 255 17.74 -3.22 5.40
C ALA A 255 16.49 -3.35 6.28
N VAL A 256 15.39 -3.90 5.75
CA VAL A 256 14.18 -4.20 6.52
C VAL A 256 14.47 -5.25 7.59
N VAL A 257 15.09 -6.38 7.23
CA VAL A 257 15.44 -7.47 8.17
C VAL A 257 16.37 -6.98 9.28
N ASP A 258 17.38 -6.17 8.94
CA ASP A 258 18.34 -5.61 9.91
C ASP A 258 17.65 -4.66 10.93
N LEU A 259 16.50 -4.09 10.60
CA LEU A 259 15.72 -3.19 11.45
C LEU A 259 14.57 -3.89 12.19
N CYS A 260 14.28 -5.15 11.88
CA CYS A 260 13.35 -5.95 12.67
C CYS A 260 13.99 -6.30 14.02
N LEU A 261 13.39 -5.82 15.10
CA LEU A 261 13.84 -6.03 16.48
C LEU A 261 13.35 -7.37 17.04
N GLY A 262 12.14 -7.78 16.64
CA GLY A 262 11.51 -9.04 17.03
C GLY A 262 11.76 -10.17 16.04
N GLU A 263 11.29 -11.36 16.38
CA GLU A 263 11.24 -12.47 15.42
C GLU A 263 10.26 -12.14 14.29
N VAL A 264 10.71 -12.29 13.05
CA VAL A 264 9.88 -12.14 11.86
C VAL A 264 10.01 -13.40 11.01
N ALA A 265 8.89 -13.97 10.63
CA ALA A 265 8.88 -15.12 9.74
C ALA A 265 9.21 -14.67 8.32
N ILE A 266 10.11 -15.39 7.65
CA ILE A 266 10.54 -15.08 6.30
C ILE A 266 10.21 -16.27 5.41
N ALA A 267 9.24 -16.11 4.52
CA ALA A 267 8.94 -17.11 3.52
C ALA A 267 9.92 -17.03 2.34
N TRP A 268 10.31 -18.18 1.81
CA TRP A 268 11.20 -18.27 0.68
C TRP A 268 10.71 -19.32 -0.32
N PRO A 269 10.61 -19.02 -1.62
CA PRO A 269 10.24 -20.01 -2.63
C PRO A 269 11.16 -21.24 -2.61
N ALA A 270 10.58 -22.43 -2.49
CA ALA A 270 11.34 -23.68 -2.58
C ALA A 270 12.01 -23.80 -3.95
N GLY A 271 13.28 -24.25 -3.96
CA GLY A 271 14.06 -24.42 -5.20
C GLY A 271 14.73 -23.14 -5.71
N LEU A 272 14.55 -21.99 -5.06
CA LEU A 272 15.30 -20.77 -5.34
C LEU A 272 16.52 -20.67 -4.41
N ASP A 273 17.71 -20.40 -4.97
CA ASP A 273 18.93 -20.21 -4.16
C ASP A 273 18.81 -18.98 -3.24
N ALA A 274 18.92 -19.20 -1.94
CA ALA A 274 18.89 -18.15 -0.94
C ALA A 274 20.31 -17.66 -0.58
N PRO A 275 20.50 -16.37 -0.29
CA PRO A 275 21.75 -15.90 0.26
C PRO A 275 21.92 -16.38 1.70
N GLY A 276 23.15 -16.77 2.10
CA GLY A 276 23.46 -17.31 3.42
C GLY A 276 23.38 -16.32 4.60
N TRP A 277 22.80 -15.13 4.42
CA TRP A 277 22.39 -14.28 5.55
C TRP A 277 20.90 -14.43 5.86
N LEU A 278 20.14 -15.09 4.99
CA LEU A 278 18.71 -15.38 5.13
C LEU A 278 18.50 -16.79 5.69
N ASP A 279 19.24 -17.14 6.74
CA ASP A 279 19.29 -18.51 7.28
C ASP A 279 18.01 -18.89 8.04
N LYS A 280 17.31 -17.91 8.59
CA LYS A 280 16.03 -18.12 9.32
C LYS A 280 14.81 -18.25 8.40
N ARG A 281 15.02 -18.37 7.09
CA ARG A 281 13.93 -18.52 6.12
C ARG A 281 13.20 -19.86 6.30
N ARG A 282 11.93 -19.88 5.89
CA ARG A 282 11.14 -21.09 5.75
C ARG A 282 10.87 -21.32 4.27
N GLU A 283 11.25 -22.49 3.77
CA GLU A 283 10.98 -22.85 2.38
C GLU A 283 9.50 -23.18 2.21
N VAL A 284 8.91 -22.59 1.16
CA VAL A 284 7.49 -22.68 0.86
C VAL A 284 7.37 -23.12 -0.59
N ASP A 285 6.64 -24.22 -0.82
CA ASP A 285 6.26 -24.60 -2.17
C ASP A 285 5.34 -23.52 -2.76
N VAL A 286 5.65 -23.07 -3.96
CA VAL A 286 4.92 -22.02 -4.67
C VAL A 286 4.50 -22.48 -6.06
N GLY A 287 4.54 -23.78 -6.38
CA GLY A 287 4.27 -24.29 -7.73
C GLY A 287 2.96 -23.77 -8.35
N GLU A 288 1.97 -23.43 -7.53
CA GLU A 288 0.65 -22.92 -7.92
C GLU A 288 0.56 -21.38 -8.06
N TRP A 289 1.64 -20.62 -7.79
CA TRP A 289 1.56 -19.16 -7.69
C TRP A 289 1.02 -18.49 -8.97
N ARG A 290 1.34 -19.05 -10.14
CA ARG A 290 0.89 -18.52 -11.43
C ARG A 290 -0.61 -18.67 -11.61
N GLU A 291 -1.12 -19.87 -11.42
CA GLU A 291 -2.55 -20.17 -11.51
C GLU A 291 -3.34 -19.35 -10.49
N ALA A 292 -2.86 -19.29 -9.24
CA ALA A 292 -3.52 -18.52 -8.18
C ALA A 292 -3.58 -17.01 -8.45
N CYS A 293 -2.70 -16.47 -9.31
CA CYS A 293 -2.61 -15.04 -9.60
C CYS A 293 -2.95 -14.66 -11.05
N GLU A 294 -3.43 -15.59 -11.88
CA GLU A 294 -3.57 -15.42 -13.34
C GLU A 294 -4.41 -14.19 -13.72
N ASP A 295 -5.49 -13.93 -12.98
CA ASP A 295 -6.42 -12.80 -13.23
C ASP A 295 -6.16 -11.57 -12.36
N LEU A 296 -5.01 -11.49 -11.69
CA LEU A 296 -4.67 -10.39 -10.79
C LEU A 296 -3.79 -9.34 -11.48
N PRO A 297 -3.89 -8.05 -11.11
CA PRO A 297 -2.97 -7.04 -11.59
C PRO A 297 -1.55 -7.30 -11.06
N LEU A 298 -0.70 -7.87 -11.90
CA LEU A 298 0.70 -8.22 -11.58
C LEU A 298 1.67 -7.37 -12.40
N GLU A 299 2.11 -6.26 -11.81
CA GLU A 299 3.16 -5.43 -12.40
C GLU A 299 4.10 -4.92 -11.31
N HIS A 300 5.41 -5.03 -11.55
CA HIS A 300 6.43 -4.44 -10.70
C HIS A 300 7.42 -3.66 -11.56
N MET A 301 7.36 -2.32 -11.47
CA MET A 301 8.30 -1.43 -12.18
C MET A 301 8.32 -1.69 -13.70
N GLY A 302 7.13 -1.83 -14.30
CA GLY A 302 6.98 -2.14 -15.73
C GLY A 302 7.28 -3.58 -16.13
N ARG A 303 7.53 -4.49 -15.16
CA ARG A 303 7.78 -5.92 -15.40
C ARG A 303 6.60 -6.77 -14.95
N GLY A 304 6.22 -7.73 -15.77
CA GLY A 304 5.16 -8.70 -15.49
C GLY A 304 5.68 -10.02 -14.92
N PRO A 305 4.76 -11.00 -14.71
CA PRO A 305 5.08 -12.34 -14.17
C PRO A 305 6.09 -13.14 -14.99
N ASP A 306 6.21 -12.87 -16.28
CA ASP A 306 7.15 -13.55 -17.17
C ASP A 306 8.55 -12.91 -17.13
N ASP A 307 8.63 -11.62 -16.81
CA ASP A 307 9.88 -10.88 -16.70
C ASP A 307 10.55 -11.06 -15.33
N ASP A 308 9.76 -11.14 -14.26
CA ASP A 308 10.24 -11.20 -12.87
C ASP A 308 9.44 -12.20 -12.00
N PRO A 309 9.39 -13.50 -12.37
CA PRO A 309 8.52 -14.48 -11.72
C PRO A 309 8.80 -14.65 -10.23
N TRP A 310 10.08 -14.61 -9.83
CA TRP A 310 10.48 -14.81 -8.44
C TRP A 310 10.04 -13.67 -7.52
N PHE A 311 9.82 -12.47 -8.05
CA PHE A 311 9.23 -11.37 -7.29
C PHE A 311 7.82 -11.74 -6.80
N PHE A 312 6.97 -12.18 -7.73
CA PHE A 312 5.58 -12.53 -7.43
C PHE A 312 5.49 -13.83 -6.63
N ALA A 313 6.27 -14.84 -6.99
CA ALA A 313 6.33 -16.11 -6.25
C ALA A 313 6.80 -15.91 -4.81
N SER A 314 7.77 -15.03 -4.56
CA SER A 314 8.25 -14.73 -3.20
C SER A 314 7.20 -13.98 -2.37
N ALA A 315 6.39 -13.12 -2.99
CA ALA A 315 5.27 -12.48 -2.31
C ALA A 315 4.16 -13.50 -2.00
N PHE A 316 3.83 -14.38 -2.95
CA PHE A 316 2.88 -15.48 -2.76
C PHE A 316 3.31 -16.42 -1.62
N ALA A 317 4.60 -16.76 -1.55
CA ALA A 317 5.18 -17.56 -0.45
C ALA A 317 4.89 -16.97 0.93
N ALA A 318 4.96 -15.64 1.07
CA ALA A 318 4.67 -14.95 2.34
C ALA A 318 3.20 -15.09 2.75
N GLY A 319 2.28 -14.97 1.79
CA GLY A 319 0.86 -15.24 2.04
C GLY A 319 0.61 -16.71 2.42
N LYS A 320 1.25 -17.67 1.75
CA LYS A 320 1.15 -19.10 2.11
C LYS A 320 1.68 -19.38 3.51
N LEU A 321 2.82 -18.81 3.88
CA LEU A 321 3.35 -18.95 5.22
C LEU A 321 2.40 -18.35 6.26
N ALA A 322 1.87 -17.15 6.02
CA ALA A 322 0.89 -16.54 6.91
C ALA A 322 -0.39 -17.40 7.07
N ARG A 323 -0.86 -18.03 5.99
CA ARG A 323 -2.00 -18.97 6.03
C ARG A 323 -1.78 -20.11 7.04
N THR A 324 -0.56 -20.62 7.18
CA THR A 324 -0.24 -21.69 8.15
C THR A 324 -0.23 -21.23 9.61
N LEU A 325 -0.28 -19.92 9.84
CA LEU A 325 -0.29 -19.30 11.16
C LEU A 325 -1.71 -18.89 11.60
N VAL A 326 -2.71 -19.01 10.71
CA VAL A 326 -4.12 -18.81 11.05
C VAL A 326 -4.58 -19.98 11.92
N GLY A 327 -5.17 -19.65 13.07
CA GLY A 327 -5.65 -20.60 14.09
C GLY A 327 -7.05 -21.13 13.82
#